data_AF-B5LH07-F1
#
_entry.id   AF-B5LH07-F1
#
_cell.length_a   1.000
_cell.length_b   1.000
_cell.length_c   1.000
_cell.angle_alpha   90.00
_cell.angle_beta   90.00
_cell.angle_gamma   90.00
#
_symmetry.space_group_name_H-M   'P 1'
#
loop_
_entity.id
_entity.type
_entity.pdbx_description
1 polymer ?
#
loop_
_entity_poly.entity_id
_entity_poly.type
_entity_poly.pdbx_seq_one_letter_code
_entity_poly.pdbx_strand_id
1 'polypeptide(L)'
;ARSFADIGDIVRGKDLYIGNRKEREKEELQNNLKSIFKKIHEDVTTNGKKSAEAKERDKDDGDNFFKLREDWWNINRQQVWKAMTCGAPIDGVQYFRKTCSNGKTPTEGNCRCIDTNVPTYLDYVPQFLRWFEEWAEDL
;
A
#
# COMPACT_ATOMS: atom_id res chain seq x y z
N ALA A 1 -5.63 -9.69 1.94
CA ALA A 1 -4.46 -9.38 1.07
C ALA A 1 -4.85 -8.50 -0.11
N ARG A 2 -6.00 -8.75 -0.77
CA ARG A 2 -6.55 -7.87 -1.80
C ARG A 2 -6.76 -6.43 -1.31
N SER A 3 -7.46 -6.27 -0.19
CA SER A 3 -7.65 -4.95 0.46
C SER A 3 -6.35 -4.23 0.81
N PHE A 4 -5.29 -4.95 1.19
CA PHE A 4 -3.97 -4.37 1.45
C PHE A 4 -3.34 -3.75 0.20
N ALA A 5 -3.46 -4.47 -0.93
CA ALA A 5 -2.96 -3.99 -2.21
C ALA A 5 -3.77 -2.79 -2.72
N ASP A 6 -5.09 -2.79 -2.53
CA ASP A 6 -5.95 -1.66 -2.89
C ASP A 6 -5.68 -0.42 -2.02
N ILE A 7 -5.48 -0.58 -0.70
CA ILE A 7 -5.01 0.50 0.16
C ILE A 7 -3.67 1.04 -0.35
N GLY A 8 -2.74 0.15 -0.74
CA GLY A 8 -1.48 0.53 -1.35
C GLY A 8 -1.66 1.37 -2.61
N ASP A 9 -2.58 0.99 -3.50
CA ASP A 9 -2.87 1.76 -4.71
C ASP A 9 -3.56 3.09 -4.43
N ILE A 10 -4.45 3.16 -3.45
CA ILE A 10 -5.05 4.43 -2.99
C ILE A 10 -3.95 5.36 -2.45
N VAL A 11 -3.09 4.85 -1.58
CA VAL A 11 -1.97 5.59 -0.98
C VAL A 11 -0.96 6.04 -2.02
N ARG A 12 -0.76 5.29 -3.11
CA ARG A 12 0.19 5.64 -4.18
C ARG A 12 -0.43 6.43 -5.34
N GLY A 13 -1.76 6.62 -5.33
CA GLY A 13 -2.47 7.31 -6.40
C GLY A 13 -2.62 6.46 -7.68
N LYS A 14 -2.55 5.14 -7.55
CA LYS A 14 -2.68 4.15 -8.64
C LYS A 14 -4.06 3.48 -8.70
N ASP A 15 -4.91 3.74 -7.72
CA ASP A 15 -6.25 3.17 -7.65
C ASP A 15 -7.12 3.60 -8.85
N LEU A 16 -7.71 2.61 -9.52
CA LEU A 16 -8.52 2.72 -10.73
C LEU A 16 -10.01 2.90 -10.44
N TYR A 17 -10.46 2.78 -9.18
CA TYR A 17 -11.88 2.85 -8.86
C TYR A 17 -12.45 4.24 -9.18
N ILE A 18 -13.33 4.37 -10.16
CA ILE A 18 -13.81 5.70 -10.61
C ILE A 18 -14.95 6.23 -9.71
N GLY A 19 -15.55 5.37 -8.87
CA GLY A 19 -16.71 5.70 -8.07
C GLY A 19 -17.98 5.87 -8.92
N ASN A 20 -19.07 6.25 -8.27
CA ASN A 20 -20.23 6.79 -8.97
C ASN A 20 -20.04 8.31 -9.17
N ARG A 21 -20.50 8.87 -10.29
CA ARG A 21 -20.28 10.30 -10.64
C ARG A 21 -20.88 11.31 -9.65
N LYS A 22 -21.61 10.85 -8.62
CA LYS A 22 -22.22 11.71 -7.58
C LYS A 22 -21.32 11.84 -6.35
N GLU A 23 -20.41 10.91 -6.11
CA GLU A 23 -19.55 10.86 -4.93
C GLU A 23 -18.20 11.52 -5.21
N ARG A 24 -17.98 12.69 -4.60
CA ARG A 24 -16.69 13.39 -4.58
C ARG A 24 -15.69 12.78 -3.59
N GLU A 25 -16.07 11.72 -2.88
CA GLU A 25 -15.28 11.12 -1.81
C GLU A 25 -13.89 10.68 -2.25
N LYS A 26 -13.77 10.06 -3.44
CA LYS A 26 -12.46 9.69 -3.99
C LYS A 26 -11.59 10.91 -4.28
N GLU A 27 -12.18 11.96 -4.86
CA GLU A 27 -11.48 13.19 -5.18
C GLU A 27 -11.01 13.88 -3.89
N GLU A 28 -11.88 13.99 -2.89
CA GLU A 28 -11.56 14.53 -1.57
C GLU A 28 -10.46 13.73 -0.88
N LEU A 29 -10.55 12.39 -0.90
CA LEU A 29 -9.52 11.51 -0.36
C LEU A 29 -8.16 11.72 -1.05
N GLN A 30 -8.13 11.76 -2.40
CA GLN A 30 -6.89 11.98 -3.13
C GLN A 30 -6.32 13.38 -2.92
N ASN A 31 -7.17 14.41 -2.81
CA ASN A 31 -6.75 15.78 -2.48
C ASN A 31 -6.15 15.87 -1.07
N ASN A 32 -6.76 15.18 -0.10
CA ASN A 32 -6.23 15.08 1.26
C ASN A 32 -4.87 14.39 1.28
N LEU A 33 -4.73 13.27 0.55
CA LEU A 33 -3.45 12.57 0.42
C LEU A 33 -2.38 13.46 -0.21
N LYS A 34 -2.69 14.17 -1.30
CA LYS A 34 -1.77 15.14 -1.92
C LYS A 34 -1.34 16.23 -0.93
N SER A 35 -2.26 16.76 -0.14
CA SER A 35 -1.95 17.76 0.89
C SER A 35 -1.00 17.23 1.96
N ILE A 36 -1.22 15.99 2.42
CA ILE A 36 -0.34 15.32 3.38
C ILE A 36 1.05 15.11 2.78
N PHE A 37 1.14 14.55 1.57
CA PHE A 37 2.42 14.29 0.91
C PHE A 37 3.17 15.56 0.54
N LYS A 38 2.48 16.66 0.24
CA LYS A 38 3.10 17.98 0.10
C LYS A 38 3.82 18.41 1.37
N LYS A 39 3.16 18.29 2.54
CA LYS A 39 3.78 18.63 3.84
C LYS A 39 4.97 17.73 4.15
N ILE A 40 4.87 16.43 3.86
CA ILE A 40 5.98 15.49 4.01
C ILE A 40 7.15 15.88 3.09
N HIS A 41 6.86 16.17 1.82
CA HIS A 41 7.86 16.61 0.85
C HIS A 41 8.57 17.89 1.30
N GLU A 42 7.82 18.91 1.75
CA GLU A 42 8.38 20.15 2.30
C GLU A 42 9.31 19.88 3.49
N ASP A 43 8.92 19.01 4.42
CA ASP A 43 9.76 18.66 5.57
C ASP A 43 11.05 17.92 5.17
N VAL A 44 10.95 16.88 4.33
CA VAL A 44 12.13 16.09 3.92
C VAL A 44 13.07 16.87 3.00
N THR A 45 12.56 17.87 2.26
CA THR A 45 13.37 18.73 1.38
C THR A 45 13.92 19.98 2.07
N THR A 46 13.48 20.28 3.30
CA THR A 46 14.00 21.40 4.10
C THR A 46 14.91 20.91 5.22
N ASN A 47 14.48 19.90 5.96
CA ASN A 47 15.13 19.41 7.17
C ASN A 47 15.85 18.06 6.98
N GLY A 48 15.59 17.38 5.86
CA GLY A 48 16.14 16.05 5.60
C GLY A 48 17.64 16.06 5.28
N LYS A 49 18.35 15.03 5.76
CA LYS A 49 19.79 14.82 5.48
C LYS A 49 20.11 14.67 3.98
N LYS A 50 19.11 14.32 3.16
CA LYS A 50 19.20 14.11 1.70
C LYS A 50 18.23 15.01 0.95
N SER A 51 18.14 16.26 1.37
CA SER A 51 17.16 17.23 0.86
C SER A 51 17.33 17.51 -0.64
N ALA A 52 18.55 17.52 -1.15
CA ALA A 52 18.83 17.71 -2.58
C ALA A 52 18.32 16.52 -3.41
N GLU A 53 18.59 15.29 -2.95
CA GLU A 53 18.14 14.07 -3.63
C GLU A 53 16.62 13.92 -3.58
N ALA A 54 15.98 14.31 -2.47
CA ALA A 54 14.52 14.32 -2.36
C ALA A 54 13.88 15.28 -3.36
N LYS A 55 14.40 16.51 -3.50
CA LYS A 55 13.92 17.48 -4.51
C LYS A 55 14.08 16.96 -5.93
N GLU A 56 15.23 16.37 -6.24
CA GLU A 56 15.51 15.82 -7.58
C GLU A 56 14.61 14.63 -7.91
N ARG A 57 14.26 13.82 -6.91
CA ARG A 57 13.43 12.62 -7.10
C ARG A 57 12.03 13.01 -7.58
N ASP A 58 11.34 13.92 -6.90
CA ASP A 58 9.95 14.29 -7.21
C ASP A 58 9.81 15.44 -8.23
N LYS A 59 10.91 15.95 -8.80
CA LYS A 59 10.91 17.14 -9.69
C LYS A 59 9.91 17.06 -10.87
N ASP A 60 9.69 15.85 -11.39
CA ASP A 60 8.86 15.59 -12.57
C ASP A 60 7.43 15.13 -12.22
N ASP A 61 7.14 14.91 -10.93
CA ASP A 61 5.88 14.31 -10.47
C ASP A 61 4.78 15.37 -10.22
N GLY A 62 5.12 16.65 -10.33
CA GLY A 62 4.25 17.77 -10.00
C GLY A 62 3.70 17.67 -8.56
N ASP A 63 2.44 18.08 -8.38
CA ASP A 63 1.77 18.02 -7.07
C ASP A 63 1.23 16.62 -6.70
N ASN A 64 1.63 15.57 -7.43
CA ASN A 64 1.18 14.20 -7.16
C ASN A 64 2.13 13.39 -6.27
N PHE A 65 3.42 13.75 -6.25
CA PHE A 65 4.45 13.11 -5.41
C PHE A 65 4.52 11.59 -5.58
N PHE A 66 4.39 11.08 -6.81
CA PHE A 66 4.25 9.64 -7.04
C PHE A 66 5.43 8.83 -6.50
N LYS A 67 6.67 9.27 -6.72
CA LYS A 67 7.87 8.60 -6.22
C LYS A 67 7.95 8.64 -4.70
N LEU A 68 7.66 9.79 -4.06
CA LEU A 68 7.58 9.87 -2.61
C LEU A 68 6.51 8.94 -2.03
N ARG A 69 5.33 8.85 -2.68
CA ARG A 69 4.24 7.97 -2.24
C ARG A 69 4.61 6.49 -2.37
N GLU A 70 5.30 6.10 -3.45
CA GLU A 70 5.85 4.75 -3.63
C GLU A 70 6.87 4.39 -2.54
N ASP A 71 7.82 5.28 -2.27
CA ASP A 71 8.84 5.07 -1.25
C ASP A 71 8.23 4.97 0.15
N TRP A 72 7.27 5.86 0.45
CA TRP A 72 6.55 5.84 1.71
C TRP A 72 5.81 4.51 1.90
N TRP A 73 5.12 4.02 0.87
CA TRP A 73 4.47 2.71 0.94
C TRP A 73 5.49 1.60 1.17
N ASN A 74 6.57 1.56 0.39
CA ASN A 74 7.61 0.53 0.51
C ASN A 74 8.20 0.44 1.93
N ILE A 75 8.41 1.58 2.59
CA ILE A 75 8.93 1.64 3.97
C ILE A 75 7.86 1.25 5.01
N ASN A 76 6.61 1.66 4.81
CA ASN A 76 5.56 1.54 5.84
C ASN A 76 4.63 0.33 5.67
N ARG A 77 4.68 -0.38 4.54
CA ARG A 77 3.78 -1.50 4.20
C ARG A 77 3.74 -2.60 5.27
N GLN A 78 4.86 -2.86 5.96
CA GLN A 78 4.92 -3.82 7.07
C GLN A 78 4.05 -3.37 8.25
N GLN A 79 4.11 -2.08 8.61
CA GLN A 79 3.29 -1.53 9.69
C GLN A 79 1.81 -1.49 9.32
N VAL A 80 1.49 -1.16 8.05
CA VAL A 80 0.12 -1.20 7.54
C VAL A 80 -0.43 -2.63 7.58
N TRP A 81 0.34 -3.63 7.15
CA TRP A 81 -0.06 -5.04 7.24
C TRP A 81 -0.33 -5.45 8.68
N LYS A 82 0.57 -5.06 9.61
CA LYS A 82 0.40 -5.29 11.04
C LYS A 82 -0.91 -4.67 11.54
N ALA A 83 -1.17 -3.41 11.25
CA ALA A 83 -2.42 -2.76 11.68
C ALA A 83 -3.66 -3.47 11.11
N MET A 84 -3.67 -3.77 9.81
CA MET A 84 -4.79 -4.40 9.12
C MET A 84 -5.11 -5.80 9.64
N THR A 85 -4.09 -6.54 10.08
CA THR A 85 -4.24 -7.90 10.60
C THR A 85 -4.41 -7.97 12.11
N CYS A 86 -4.47 -6.83 12.81
CA CYS A 86 -4.54 -6.80 14.28
C CYS A 86 -5.75 -7.55 14.86
N GLY A 87 -6.88 -7.55 14.15
CA GLY A 87 -8.10 -8.26 14.55
C GLY A 87 -8.33 -9.60 13.86
N ALA A 88 -7.36 -10.12 13.09
CA ALA A 88 -7.50 -11.44 12.51
C ALA A 88 -7.44 -12.52 13.61
N PRO A 89 -8.11 -13.67 13.47
CA PRO A 89 -7.99 -14.74 14.45
C PRO A 89 -6.55 -15.25 14.57
N ILE A 90 -6.17 -15.63 15.80
CA ILE A 90 -4.87 -16.24 16.08
C ILE A 90 -4.83 -17.68 15.56
N ASP A 91 -5.92 -18.43 15.71
CA ASP A 91 -6.02 -19.82 15.31
C ASP A 91 -6.88 -20.00 14.06
N GLY A 92 -6.50 -20.97 13.23
CA GLY A 92 -7.30 -21.41 12.07
C GLY A 92 -7.31 -20.45 10.87
N VAL A 93 -6.59 -19.32 10.93
CA VAL A 93 -6.50 -18.37 9.83
C VAL A 93 -5.07 -18.18 9.38
N GLN A 94 -4.82 -18.51 8.12
CA GLN A 94 -3.53 -18.38 7.46
C GLN A 94 -3.71 -17.72 6.09
N TYR A 95 -2.68 -17.00 5.64
CA TYR A 95 -2.60 -16.61 4.24
C TYR A 95 -2.57 -17.87 3.36
N PHE A 96 -3.37 -17.86 2.30
CA PHE A 96 -3.65 -19.05 1.49
C PHE A 96 -2.42 -19.62 0.76
N ARG A 97 -1.35 -18.82 0.61
CA ARG A 97 -0.06 -19.28 0.08
C ARG A 97 0.96 -19.44 1.21
N LYS A 98 1.79 -20.49 1.12
CA LYS A 98 3.00 -20.60 1.93
C LYS A 98 4.01 -19.58 1.45
N THR A 99 4.22 -18.53 2.22
CA THR A 99 5.11 -17.42 1.86
C THR A 99 6.15 -17.12 2.94
N CYS A 100 5.96 -17.62 4.15
CA CYS A 100 6.92 -17.49 5.23
C CYS A 100 8.09 -18.46 5.05
N SER A 101 9.24 -18.14 5.66
CA SER A 101 10.45 -18.98 5.63
C SER A 101 10.88 -19.36 4.20
N ASN A 102 10.97 -18.37 3.30
CA ASN A 102 11.23 -18.57 1.87
C ASN A 102 10.20 -19.50 1.19
N GLY A 103 8.91 -19.29 1.50
CA GLY A 103 7.82 -20.07 0.91
C GLY A 103 7.64 -21.49 1.46
N LYS A 104 8.34 -21.83 2.56
CA LYS A 104 8.28 -23.17 3.16
C LYS A 104 7.15 -23.33 4.16
N THR A 105 6.78 -22.25 4.85
CA THR A 105 5.77 -22.30 5.92
C THR A 105 4.59 -21.38 5.63
N PRO A 106 3.38 -21.73 6.11
CA PRO A 106 2.26 -20.81 6.12
C PRO A 106 2.53 -19.65 7.09
N THR A 107 1.67 -18.64 7.05
CA THR A 107 1.62 -17.65 8.13
C THR A 107 1.10 -18.30 9.41
N GLU A 108 1.59 -17.81 10.53
CA GLU A 108 1.05 -18.09 11.85
C GLU A 108 0.07 -16.98 12.24
N GLY A 109 -0.55 -17.12 13.42
CA GLY A 109 -1.69 -16.31 13.86
C GLY A 109 -1.66 -14.83 13.49
N ASN A 110 -2.85 -14.28 13.24
CA ASN A 110 -3.04 -12.95 12.65
C ASN A 110 -2.51 -12.83 11.20
N CYS A 111 -2.43 -13.91 10.43
CA CYS A 111 -1.93 -13.87 9.04
C CYS A 111 -0.53 -13.23 8.90
N ARG A 112 0.40 -13.53 9.82
CA ARG A 112 1.76 -12.97 9.82
C ARG A 112 2.84 -14.05 9.79
N CYS A 113 3.99 -13.71 9.24
CA CYS A 113 5.21 -14.49 9.46
C CYS A 113 5.83 -14.11 10.82
N ILE A 114 6.61 -15.00 11.42
CA ILE A 114 7.32 -14.77 12.71
C ILE A 114 8.21 -13.54 12.63
N ASP A 115 8.88 -13.35 11.50
CA ASP A 115 9.72 -12.19 11.19
C ASP A 115 8.94 -10.90 10.93
N THR A 116 7.60 -10.93 11.10
CA THR A 116 6.66 -9.82 10.87
C THR A 116 6.62 -9.31 9.42
N ASN A 117 7.21 -10.05 8.48
CA ASN A 117 7.16 -9.69 7.07
C ASN A 117 5.74 -9.80 6.53
N VAL A 118 5.43 -8.96 5.53
CA VAL A 118 4.17 -9.03 4.79
C VAL A 118 4.21 -10.31 3.94
N PRO A 119 3.28 -11.25 4.13
CA PRO A 119 3.29 -12.55 3.47
C PRO A 119 2.80 -12.49 2.01
N THR A 120 2.68 -11.29 1.43
CA THR A 120 2.14 -11.08 0.08
C THR A 120 2.88 -9.95 -0.63
N TYR A 121 2.88 -10.02 -1.96
CA TYR A 121 3.38 -8.99 -2.87
C TYR A 121 2.29 -8.49 -3.83
N LEU A 122 1.01 -8.73 -3.51
CA LEU A 122 -0.11 -8.26 -4.33
C LEU A 122 -0.08 -6.74 -4.52
N ASP A 123 0.44 -5.99 -3.56
CA ASP A 123 0.65 -4.54 -3.68
C ASP A 123 1.69 -4.14 -4.76
N TYR A 124 2.40 -5.09 -5.37
CA TYR A 124 3.25 -4.86 -6.54
C TYR A 124 2.70 -5.48 -7.83
N VAL A 125 1.50 -6.06 -7.80
CA VAL A 125 0.79 -6.56 -8.97
C VAL A 125 -0.18 -5.49 -9.47
N PRO A 126 -0.27 -5.17 -10.78
CA PRO A 126 -1.24 -4.20 -11.29
C PRO A 126 -2.68 -4.46 -10.85
N GLN A 127 -3.41 -3.42 -10.40
CA GLN A 127 -4.76 -3.55 -9.83
C GLN A 127 -5.75 -4.30 -10.74
N PHE A 128 -5.72 -4.00 -12.04
CA PHE A 128 -6.55 -4.70 -13.03
C PHE A 128 -6.43 -6.23 -12.96
N LEU A 129 -5.20 -6.75 -12.86
CA LEU A 129 -4.97 -8.20 -12.79
C LEU A 129 -5.48 -8.80 -11.47
N ARG A 130 -5.40 -8.03 -10.37
CA ARG A 130 -5.89 -8.49 -9.05
C ARG A 130 -7.41 -8.55 -9.02
N TRP A 131 -8.08 -7.52 -9.54
CA TRP A 131 -9.53 -7.51 -9.63
C TRP A 131 -10.06 -8.56 -10.61
N PHE A 132 -9.32 -8.82 -11.70
CA PHE A 132 -9.70 -9.89 -12.62
C PHE A 132 -9.61 -11.28 -11.97
N GLU A 133 -8.57 -11.54 -11.19
CA GLU A 133 -8.46 -12.80 -10.43
C GLU A 133 -9.51 -12.91 -9.32
N GLU A 134 -9.78 -11.83 -8.60
CA GLU A 134 -10.84 -11.77 -7.58
C GLU A 134 -12.22 -12.09 -8.18
N TRP A 135 -12.56 -11.45 -9.30
CA TRP A 135 -13.82 -11.70 -9.98
C TRP A 135 -13.96 -13.14 -10.49
N ALA A 136 -12.85 -13.75 -10.91
CA ALA A 136 -12.83 -15.14 -11.36
C ALA A 136 -12.98 -16.16 -10.20
N GLU A 137 -12.55 -15.82 -8.98
CA GLU A 137 -12.73 -16.67 -7.80
C GLU A 137 -14.13 -16.56 -7.17
N ASP A 138 -14.82 -15.44 -7.38
CA ASP A 138 -16.18 -15.20 -6.86
C ASP A 138 -17.30 -15.78 -7.76
N LEU A 139 -16.95 -16.40 -8.89
CA LEU A 139 -17.84 -17.08 -9.84
C LEU A 139 -17.94 -18.58 -9.59
#